data_AF-A0A3M0XPG2-F1
#
_entry.id   AF-A0A3M0XPG2-F1
#
_cell.length_a   1.000
_cell.length_b   1.000
_cell.length_c   1.000
_cell.angle_alpha   90.00
_cell.angle_beta   90.00
_cell.angle_gamma   90.00
#
_symmetry.space_group_name_H-M   'P 1'
#
loop_
_entity.id
_entity.type
_entity.pdbx_description
1 polymer ?
#
loop_
_entity_poly.entity_id
_entity_poly.type
_entity_poly.pdbx_seq_one_letter_code
_entity_poly.pdbx_strand_id
1 'polypeptide(L)'
;MRLRGDYFRGRARPATPKKTGTSIDARCSRAFLTAQTVLAGFLSGAVLVLSVLLPFSAFAGTGQEQYETDLINATLHELGLEPEPRPEGKTIERIIVSRHPIIEQSDPWPGWLNVFHITTREHVVRRELLFAEGQRYREELVRESARNLRALPLVFSVVRIVAAKGSRPDAVIVVVITKDLWSLRLNSQFSIGGGTFDYLSLMPTEQNFLGLAQRLSLYTYIDRDTYSVGQIYTIPRLFGSRLAAQESLHLRINHHKQEPEGGFGSVALWYPLYSLRTPWGFSAGAKFDIGTVRTYAGGSLRKFCPEPAGDSSACMDWLWEKRAFSTWLEAVRSWGVTNKLNLLFGYRIKVLDYGLPDGAESLPPWLV
;
A
#
# COMPACT_ATOMS: atom_id res chain seq x y z
N MET A 1 -37.86 35.46 57.45
CA MET A 1 -37.15 36.74 57.23
C MET A 1 -36.81 36.76 55.73
N ARG A 2 -37.46 37.52 54.81
CA ARG A 2 -37.57 39.00 54.69
C ARG A 2 -36.22 39.66 55.02
N LEU A 3 -35.55 40.42 54.15
CA LEU A 3 -36.00 41.36 53.09
C LEU A 3 -35.24 41.10 51.74
N ARG A 4 -35.78 41.31 50.54
CA ARG A 4 -36.01 42.59 49.80
C ARG A 4 -34.76 43.49 49.64
N GLY A 5 -34.47 44.05 48.45
CA GLY A 5 -35.32 44.08 47.25
C GLY A 5 -34.67 44.58 45.94
N ASP A 6 -35.55 44.80 44.96
CA ASP A 6 -35.29 44.96 43.52
C ASP A 6 -34.92 46.39 43.06
N TYR A 7 -34.98 46.60 41.72
CA TYR A 7 -35.05 47.83 40.90
C TYR A 7 -33.76 48.20 40.11
N PHE A 8 -33.78 48.45 38.78
CA PHE A 8 -34.86 48.33 37.77
C PHE A 8 -34.34 48.32 36.29
N ARG A 9 -35.23 47.85 35.39
CA ARG A 9 -35.43 48.05 33.91
C ARG A 9 -34.54 49.08 33.15
N GLY A 10 -34.25 48.96 31.84
CA GLY A 10 -34.67 47.98 30.80
C GLY A 10 -35.29 48.62 29.54
N ARG A 11 -35.13 48.00 28.34
CA ARG A 11 -35.89 48.10 27.04
C ARG A 11 -34.96 47.67 25.88
N ALA A 12 -35.37 47.27 24.67
CA ALA A 12 -36.55 46.61 24.05
C ALA A 12 -36.31 46.65 22.51
N ARG A 13 -36.83 45.69 21.72
CA ARG A 13 -36.56 45.48 20.27
C ARG A 13 -37.36 46.42 19.33
N PRO A 14 -37.02 46.53 18.02
CA PRO A 14 -37.52 45.65 16.91
C PRO A 14 -36.41 45.29 15.88
N ALA A 15 -36.59 44.66 14.68
CA ALA A 15 -37.46 43.57 14.15
C ALA A 15 -36.86 43.02 12.80
N THR A 16 -37.52 42.08 12.10
CA THR A 16 -37.08 41.40 10.84
C THR A 16 -37.84 41.86 9.56
N PRO A 17 -37.42 41.49 8.32
CA PRO A 17 -38.14 40.41 7.60
C PRO A 17 -37.32 39.52 6.60
N LYS A 18 -38.03 38.55 5.98
CA LYS A 18 -37.59 37.37 5.17
C LYS A 18 -37.36 37.62 3.65
N LYS A 19 -36.74 36.63 2.97
CA LYS A 19 -37.15 35.95 1.68
C LYS A 19 -36.21 34.73 1.45
N THR A 20 -36.60 33.45 1.43
CA THR A 20 -37.37 32.63 0.45
C THR A 20 -36.76 32.50 -0.95
N GLY A 21 -36.42 31.27 -1.35
CA GLY A 21 -36.06 30.88 -2.72
C GLY A 21 -35.79 29.38 -2.84
N THR A 22 -36.61 28.66 -3.60
CA THR A 22 -36.52 27.20 -3.81
C THR A 22 -36.31 26.92 -5.29
N SER A 23 -35.39 26.02 -5.66
CA SER A 23 -35.56 25.21 -6.87
C SER A 23 -34.81 23.87 -6.74
N ILE A 24 -35.41 22.85 -7.34
CA ILE A 24 -34.83 21.54 -7.59
C ILE A 24 -34.33 21.58 -9.02
N ASP A 25 -33.14 21.03 -9.29
CA ASP A 25 -32.98 20.31 -10.56
C ASP A 25 -31.94 19.20 -10.47
N ALA A 26 -32.24 18.07 -11.11
CA ALA A 26 -31.41 16.88 -11.05
C ALA A 26 -30.48 16.80 -12.25
N ARG A 27 -29.20 16.46 -12.03
CA ARG A 27 -28.40 15.84 -13.07
C ARG A 27 -27.38 14.84 -12.52
N CYS A 28 -27.59 13.59 -12.88
CA CYS A 28 -26.76 12.46 -12.52
C CYS A 28 -25.43 12.50 -13.29
N SER A 29 -24.30 12.49 -12.58
CA SER A 29 -22.98 12.22 -13.14
C SER A 29 -22.20 11.29 -12.22
N ARG A 30 -21.69 10.20 -12.80
CA ARG A 30 -20.90 9.16 -12.12
C ARG A 30 -19.47 9.66 -11.91
N ALA A 31 -18.94 9.55 -10.69
CA ALA A 31 -17.54 9.18 -10.37
C ALA A 31 -17.24 9.34 -8.88
N PHE A 32 -17.64 8.36 -8.04
CA PHE A 32 -17.11 8.28 -6.67
C PHE A 32 -15.69 7.68 -6.70
N LEU A 33 -14.70 8.54 -6.93
CA LEU A 33 -13.33 8.30 -6.51
C LEU A 33 -13.19 8.83 -5.08
N THR A 34 -13.18 7.93 -4.10
CA THR A 34 -12.92 8.28 -2.69
C THR A 34 -11.45 8.65 -2.51
N ALA A 35 -11.10 9.89 -2.83
CA ALA A 35 -9.89 10.51 -2.32
C ALA A 35 -10.04 10.68 -0.80
N GLN A 36 -9.14 10.07 -0.01
CA GLN A 36 -9.04 10.36 1.42
C GLN A 36 -8.39 11.74 1.60
N THR A 37 -9.21 12.78 1.68
CA THR A 37 -8.79 14.09 2.18
C THR A 37 -8.51 14.00 3.67
N VAL A 38 -7.24 13.81 4.04
CA VAL A 38 -6.77 14.14 5.38
C VAL A 38 -6.84 15.66 5.52
N LEU A 39 -7.71 16.14 6.41
CA LEU A 39 -7.84 17.58 6.67
C LEU A 39 -6.55 18.07 7.35
N ALA A 40 -5.92 19.10 6.78
CA ALA A 40 -4.67 19.64 7.29
C ALA A 40 -4.87 20.48 8.56
N GLY A 41 -4.07 20.20 9.59
CA GLY A 41 -3.70 21.16 10.62
C GLY A 41 -2.29 21.66 10.35
N PHE A 42 -2.13 22.96 10.06
CA PHE A 42 -0.84 23.54 9.70
C PHE A 42 0.13 23.60 10.88
N LEU A 43 1.40 23.25 10.63
CA LEU A 43 2.56 24.08 10.96
C LEU A 43 3.81 23.60 10.20
N SER A 44 4.22 24.39 9.20
CA SER A 44 5.56 24.47 8.58
C SER A 44 6.40 23.20 8.39
N GLY A 45 6.03 22.36 7.42
CA GLY A 45 6.93 21.38 6.79
C GLY A 45 6.59 21.20 5.31
N ALA A 46 7.53 21.54 4.42
CA ALA A 46 7.32 21.37 2.98
C ALA A 46 7.63 19.91 2.58
N VAL A 47 6.62 19.03 2.64
CA VAL A 47 6.77 17.64 2.21
C VAL A 47 6.77 17.57 0.69
N LEU A 48 7.96 17.49 0.10
CA LEU A 48 8.15 17.42 -1.34
C LEU A 48 8.39 15.97 -1.75
N VAL A 49 7.32 15.30 -2.22
CA VAL A 49 7.39 13.91 -2.70
C VAL A 49 7.93 13.90 -4.13
N LEU A 50 9.25 13.75 -4.26
CA LEU A 50 9.90 13.66 -5.57
C LEU A 50 9.77 12.25 -6.16
N SER A 51 8.58 11.94 -6.64
CA SER A 51 8.34 10.73 -7.45
C SER A 51 9.11 10.87 -8.78
N VAL A 52 10.27 10.22 -8.89
CA VAL A 52 10.96 10.03 -10.18
C VAL A 52 10.18 8.99 -10.98
N LEU A 53 9.06 9.43 -11.55
CA LEU A 53 8.38 8.73 -12.61
C LEU A 53 9.25 8.86 -13.87
N LEU A 54 9.96 7.79 -14.21
CA LEU A 54 10.37 7.59 -15.60
C LEU A 54 9.11 7.76 -16.48
N PRO A 55 9.18 8.50 -17.60
CA PRO A 55 8.00 8.88 -18.36
C PRO A 55 7.34 7.63 -18.94
N PHE A 56 6.29 7.16 -18.26
CA PHE A 56 5.40 6.16 -18.79
C PHE A 56 4.59 6.84 -19.89
N SER A 57 4.98 6.63 -21.15
CA SER A 57 4.26 7.16 -22.30
C SER A 57 2.83 6.62 -22.30
N ALA A 58 1.91 7.42 -21.75
CA ALA A 58 0.50 7.10 -21.67
C ALA A 58 -0.14 7.24 -23.06
N PHE A 59 0.07 6.24 -23.92
CA PHE A 59 -0.65 6.09 -25.18
C PHE A 59 -2.14 5.84 -24.86
N ALA A 60 -2.95 6.88 -25.00
CA ALA A 60 -4.34 6.86 -24.61
C ALA A 60 -5.19 5.96 -25.53
N GLY A 61 -5.89 5.00 -24.93
CA GLY A 61 -7.02 4.28 -25.54
C GLY A 61 -6.67 3.40 -26.73
N THR A 62 -6.69 3.97 -27.93
CA THR A 62 -6.62 3.25 -29.21
C THR A 62 -5.27 2.54 -29.41
N GLY A 63 -4.16 3.20 -29.11
CA GLY A 63 -2.83 2.62 -29.24
C GLY A 63 -2.59 1.41 -28.33
N GLN A 64 -3.20 1.40 -27.14
CA GLN A 64 -3.07 0.26 -26.20
C GLN A 64 -3.89 -0.95 -26.67
N GLU A 65 -5.13 -0.77 -27.11
CA GLU A 65 -5.98 -1.85 -27.62
C GLU A 65 -5.40 -2.49 -28.88
N GLN A 66 -4.83 -1.67 -29.77
CA GLN A 66 -4.14 -2.13 -30.97
C GLN A 66 -2.86 -2.92 -30.62
N TYR A 67 -2.02 -2.39 -29.73
CA TYR A 67 -0.83 -3.09 -29.21
C TYR A 67 -1.16 -4.46 -28.57
N GLU A 68 -2.19 -4.52 -27.74
CA GLU A 68 -2.64 -5.79 -27.14
C GLU A 68 -3.14 -6.79 -28.18
N THR A 69 -3.79 -6.30 -29.24
CA THR A 69 -4.28 -7.13 -30.35
C THR A 69 -3.12 -7.69 -31.18
N ASP A 70 -2.13 -6.85 -31.50
CA ASP A 70 -0.92 -7.25 -32.22
C ASP A 70 -0.12 -8.28 -31.42
N LEU A 71 0.00 -8.09 -30.09
CA LEU A 71 0.64 -9.06 -29.18
C LEU A 71 -0.10 -10.40 -29.15
N ILE A 72 -1.45 -10.40 -29.08
CA ILE A 72 -2.26 -11.64 -29.15
C ILE A 72 -2.00 -12.37 -30.48
N ASN A 73 -2.06 -11.65 -31.61
CA ASN A 73 -1.91 -12.23 -32.93
C ASN A 73 -0.49 -12.79 -33.14
N ALA A 74 0.55 -12.07 -32.71
CA ALA A 74 1.93 -12.53 -32.76
C ALA A 74 2.13 -13.81 -31.92
N THR A 75 1.61 -13.83 -30.68
CA THR A 75 1.70 -15.01 -29.80
C THR A 75 0.99 -16.23 -30.39
N LEU A 76 -0.22 -16.04 -30.95
CA LEU A 76 -0.96 -17.13 -31.58
C LEU A 76 -0.24 -17.66 -32.83
N HIS A 77 0.34 -16.77 -33.65
CA HIS A 77 1.12 -17.13 -34.82
C HIS A 77 2.40 -17.90 -34.45
N GLU A 78 3.17 -17.43 -33.44
CA GLU A 78 4.35 -18.13 -32.92
C GLU A 78 4.03 -19.54 -32.41
N LEU A 79 2.90 -19.70 -31.72
CA LEU A 79 2.43 -21.00 -31.22
C LEU A 79 1.79 -21.89 -32.31
N GLY A 80 1.60 -21.40 -33.54
CA GLY A 80 0.92 -22.12 -34.62
C GLY A 80 -0.56 -22.38 -34.33
N LEU A 81 -1.24 -21.44 -33.64
CA LEU A 81 -2.60 -21.60 -33.14
C LEU A 81 -3.59 -20.64 -33.83
N GLU A 82 -4.74 -21.16 -34.24
CA GLU A 82 -5.86 -20.36 -34.74
C GLU A 82 -6.84 -20.01 -33.60
N PRO A 83 -7.38 -18.77 -33.56
CA PRO A 83 -8.36 -18.38 -32.55
C PRO A 83 -9.67 -19.18 -32.67
N GLU A 84 -10.27 -19.52 -31.52
CA GLU A 84 -11.58 -20.15 -31.43
C GLU A 84 -12.64 -19.10 -31.07
N PRO A 85 -13.56 -18.73 -31.99
CA PRO A 85 -14.59 -17.72 -31.72
C PRO A 85 -15.73 -18.22 -30.82
N ARG A 86 -15.90 -19.53 -30.63
CA ARG A 86 -16.98 -20.12 -29.80
C ARG A 86 -16.44 -21.21 -28.85
N PRO A 87 -15.65 -20.84 -27.83
CA PRO A 87 -15.03 -21.80 -26.92
C PRO A 87 -15.97 -22.34 -25.83
N GLU A 88 -17.08 -21.66 -25.55
CA GLU A 88 -17.98 -21.98 -24.42
C GLU A 88 -18.46 -23.46 -24.45
N GLY A 89 -18.28 -24.17 -23.35
CA GLY A 89 -18.65 -25.58 -23.21
C GLY A 89 -17.71 -26.59 -23.88
N LYS A 90 -16.69 -26.17 -24.63
CA LYS A 90 -15.64 -27.07 -25.15
C LYS A 90 -14.73 -27.56 -24.00
N THR A 91 -14.07 -28.69 -24.19
CA THR A 91 -13.13 -29.25 -23.21
C THR A 91 -11.78 -28.53 -23.34
N ILE A 92 -11.23 -28.00 -22.24
CA ILE A 92 -9.88 -27.43 -22.20
C ILE A 92 -8.89 -28.58 -22.32
N GLU A 93 -8.24 -28.70 -23.47
CA GLU A 93 -7.25 -29.74 -23.75
C GLU A 93 -5.89 -29.40 -23.14
N ARG A 94 -5.50 -28.12 -23.23
CA ARG A 94 -4.20 -27.62 -22.78
C ARG A 94 -4.28 -26.14 -22.38
N ILE A 95 -3.50 -25.74 -21.39
CA ILE A 95 -3.30 -24.35 -20.97
C ILE A 95 -1.84 -23.97 -21.25
N ILE A 96 -1.64 -23.04 -22.17
CA ILE A 96 -0.33 -22.46 -22.51
C ILE A 96 -0.21 -21.10 -21.82
N VAL A 97 0.95 -20.80 -21.24
CA VAL A 97 1.22 -19.52 -20.58
C VAL A 97 2.36 -18.81 -21.32
N SER A 98 2.02 -17.81 -22.14
CA SER A 98 2.99 -16.95 -22.82
C SER A 98 3.39 -15.78 -21.93
N ARG A 99 4.69 -15.59 -21.73
CA ARG A 99 5.26 -14.69 -20.72
C ARG A 99 6.24 -13.73 -21.38
N HIS A 100 5.75 -12.55 -21.67
CA HIS A 100 6.47 -11.50 -22.37
C HIS A 100 7.23 -10.59 -21.38
N PRO A 101 8.49 -10.24 -21.64
CA PRO A 101 9.28 -9.35 -20.79
C PRO A 101 8.71 -7.91 -20.78
N ILE A 102 9.30 -7.02 -19.97
CA ILE A 102 8.86 -5.62 -19.89
C ILE A 102 9.01 -4.91 -21.25
N ILE A 103 10.14 -5.15 -21.92
CA ILE A 103 10.48 -4.54 -23.21
C ILE A 103 10.54 -5.66 -24.25
N GLU A 104 9.62 -5.60 -25.20
CA GLU A 104 9.55 -6.48 -26.37
C GLU A 104 10.39 -5.97 -27.53
N GLN A 105 10.67 -6.82 -28.52
CA GLN A 105 11.41 -6.41 -29.73
C GLN A 105 10.68 -5.32 -30.55
N SER A 106 9.35 -5.26 -30.44
CA SER A 106 8.51 -4.23 -31.04
C SER A 106 8.51 -2.88 -30.31
N ASP A 107 9.02 -2.83 -29.09
CA ASP A 107 8.91 -1.64 -28.24
C ASP A 107 9.98 -0.60 -28.58
N PRO A 108 9.72 0.71 -28.39
CA PRO A 108 10.68 1.77 -28.69
C PRO A 108 11.86 1.85 -27.70
N TRP A 109 11.90 0.97 -26.68
CA TRP A 109 12.93 0.98 -25.64
C TRP A 109 13.98 -0.11 -25.88
N PRO A 110 15.26 0.09 -25.49
CA PRO A 110 16.28 -0.92 -25.69
C PRO A 110 16.07 -2.19 -24.85
N GLY A 111 15.97 -3.36 -25.51
CA GLY A 111 15.72 -4.64 -24.84
C GLY A 111 16.79 -5.09 -23.81
N TRP A 112 18.00 -4.51 -23.82
CA TRP A 112 19.03 -4.80 -22.82
C TRP A 112 18.62 -4.38 -21.40
N LEU A 113 17.69 -3.42 -21.26
CA LEU A 113 17.14 -3.00 -19.97
C LEU A 113 16.40 -4.13 -19.23
N ASN A 114 15.97 -5.19 -19.94
CA ASN A 114 15.41 -6.40 -19.33
C ASN A 114 16.41 -7.11 -18.39
N VAL A 115 17.73 -6.82 -18.44
CA VAL A 115 18.72 -7.38 -17.51
C VAL A 115 18.43 -7.06 -16.04
N PHE A 116 17.71 -5.98 -15.76
CA PHE A 116 17.30 -5.58 -14.41
C PHE A 116 16.02 -6.27 -13.92
N HIS A 117 15.46 -7.21 -14.69
CA HIS A 117 14.17 -7.82 -14.39
C HIS A 117 14.16 -9.33 -14.68
N ILE A 118 13.45 -10.07 -13.85
CA ILE A 118 13.19 -11.50 -14.05
C ILE A 118 11.72 -11.65 -14.41
N THR A 119 11.44 -12.01 -15.67
CA THR A 119 10.07 -12.24 -16.16
C THR A 119 9.31 -13.17 -15.24
N THR A 120 8.09 -12.79 -14.86
CA THR A 120 7.22 -13.50 -13.92
C THR A 120 7.18 -14.99 -14.24
N ARG A 121 7.37 -15.84 -13.22
CA ARG A 121 7.42 -17.29 -13.38
C ARG A 121 6.05 -17.86 -13.68
N GLU A 122 5.99 -18.89 -14.51
CA GLU A 122 4.73 -19.50 -14.97
C GLU A 122 3.80 -19.95 -13.82
N HIS A 123 4.35 -20.50 -12.73
CA HIS A 123 3.54 -20.91 -11.57
C HIS A 123 2.80 -19.74 -10.88
N VAL A 124 3.32 -18.52 -10.99
CA VAL A 124 2.67 -17.30 -10.49
C VAL A 124 1.43 -16.97 -11.31
N VAL A 125 1.47 -17.23 -12.61
CA VAL A 125 0.32 -17.07 -13.50
C VAL A 125 -0.68 -18.20 -13.27
N ARG A 126 -0.22 -19.46 -13.30
CA ARG A 126 -1.08 -20.65 -13.15
C ARG A 126 -1.88 -20.66 -11.84
N ARG A 127 -1.30 -20.22 -10.71
CA ARG A 127 -2.00 -20.20 -9.40
C ARG A 127 -3.18 -19.22 -9.31
N GLU A 128 -3.30 -18.26 -10.22
CA GLU A 128 -4.41 -17.30 -10.25
C GLU A 128 -5.57 -17.75 -11.16
N LEU A 129 -5.36 -18.82 -11.96
CA LEU A 129 -6.37 -19.42 -12.82
C LEU A 129 -7.40 -20.21 -12.00
N LEU A 130 -8.67 -20.08 -12.36
CA LEU A 130 -9.81 -20.75 -11.71
C LEU A 130 -10.33 -21.95 -12.50
N PHE A 131 -9.56 -22.40 -13.49
CA PHE A 131 -9.87 -23.53 -14.37
C PHE A 131 -8.61 -24.36 -14.62
N ALA A 132 -8.80 -25.63 -15.00
CA ALA A 132 -7.72 -26.58 -15.27
C ALA A 132 -7.97 -27.33 -16.59
N GLU A 133 -6.93 -28.01 -17.07
CA GLU A 133 -7.01 -28.95 -18.20
C GLU A 133 -8.01 -30.09 -17.87
N GLY A 134 -8.70 -30.58 -18.90
CA GLY A 134 -9.81 -31.53 -18.78
C GLY A 134 -11.16 -30.91 -18.37
N GLN A 135 -11.20 -29.66 -17.89
CA GLN A 135 -12.46 -29.00 -17.53
C GLN A 135 -13.18 -28.39 -18.75
N ARG A 136 -14.48 -28.11 -18.61
CA ARG A 136 -15.26 -27.38 -19.61
C ARG A 136 -14.90 -25.89 -19.56
N TYR A 137 -14.58 -25.29 -20.70
CA TYR A 137 -14.39 -23.84 -20.84
C TYR A 137 -15.66 -23.12 -20.38
N ARG A 138 -15.46 -22.11 -19.52
CA ARG A 138 -16.49 -21.19 -19.04
C ARG A 138 -15.93 -19.79 -19.08
N GLU A 139 -16.53 -18.92 -19.88
CA GLU A 139 -16.13 -17.53 -20.04
C GLU A 139 -16.09 -16.74 -18.71
N GLU A 140 -16.97 -17.08 -17.76
CA GLU A 140 -16.98 -16.49 -16.42
C GLU A 140 -15.66 -16.75 -15.65
N LEU A 141 -15.18 -18.00 -15.64
CA LEU A 141 -13.95 -18.39 -14.94
C LEU A 141 -12.72 -17.78 -15.61
N VAL A 142 -12.71 -17.68 -16.95
CA VAL A 142 -11.65 -17.02 -17.71
C VAL A 142 -11.57 -15.54 -17.36
N ARG A 143 -12.71 -14.86 -17.33
CA ARG A 143 -12.80 -13.44 -16.97
C ARG A 143 -12.40 -13.15 -15.52
N GLU A 144 -12.80 -14.01 -14.58
CA GLU A 144 -12.39 -13.88 -13.17
C GLU A 144 -10.90 -14.22 -12.97
N SER A 145 -10.35 -15.18 -13.71
CA SER A 145 -8.90 -15.48 -13.73
C SER A 145 -8.08 -14.29 -14.26
N ALA A 146 -8.50 -13.68 -15.37
CA ALA A 146 -7.88 -12.47 -15.89
C ALA A 146 -7.97 -11.29 -14.91
N ARG A 147 -9.06 -11.19 -14.14
CA ARG A 147 -9.19 -10.22 -13.04
C ARG A 147 -8.22 -10.51 -11.88
N ASN A 148 -8.06 -11.78 -11.47
CA ASN A 148 -7.08 -12.17 -10.43
C ASN A 148 -5.66 -11.76 -10.83
N LEU A 149 -5.25 -12.06 -12.07
CA LEU A 149 -3.94 -11.71 -12.60
C LEU A 149 -3.70 -10.20 -12.64
N ARG A 150 -4.67 -9.40 -13.10
CA ARG A 150 -4.60 -7.92 -13.07
C ARG A 150 -4.62 -7.33 -11.65
N ALA A 151 -5.10 -8.09 -10.66
CA ALA A 151 -5.10 -7.69 -9.26
C ALA A 151 -3.77 -7.99 -8.54
N LEU A 152 -2.80 -8.66 -9.20
CA LEU A 152 -1.44 -8.76 -8.68
C LEU A 152 -0.76 -7.38 -8.74
N PRO A 153 -0.32 -6.79 -7.62
CA PRO A 153 0.09 -5.39 -7.57
C PRO A 153 1.29 -5.08 -8.49
N LEU A 154 1.04 -4.30 -9.54
CA LEU A 154 2.08 -3.72 -10.42
C LEU A 154 3.01 -4.75 -11.09
N VAL A 155 2.52 -5.98 -11.31
CA VAL A 155 3.29 -7.08 -11.95
C VAL A 155 3.19 -7.04 -13.47
N PHE A 156 1.98 -6.83 -14.02
CA PHE A 156 1.70 -6.94 -15.45
C PHE A 156 1.22 -5.62 -16.06
N SER A 157 1.70 -5.35 -17.27
CA SER A 157 1.22 -4.27 -18.14
C SER A 157 0.06 -4.76 -19.03
N VAL A 158 0.14 -6.01 -19.51
CA VAL A 158 -0.93 -6.67 -20.30
C VAL A 158 -1.28 -8.01 -19.66
N VAL A 159 -2.59 -8.29 -19.57
CA VAL A 159 -3.13 -9.60 -19.22
C VAL A 159 -4.30 -9.91 -20.15
N ARG A 160 -4.13 -10.90 -21.03
CA ARG A 160 -5.16 -11.41 -21.93
C ARG A 160 -5.22 -12.93 -21.82
N ILE A 161 -6.42 -13.50 -21.89
CA ILE A 161 -6.63 -14.94 -21.96
C ILE A 161 -7.52 -15.17 -23.18
N VAL A 162 -7.05 -15.97 -24.13
CA VAL A 162 -7.72 -16.24 -25.39
C VAL A 162 -7.88 -17.74 -25.59
N ALA A 163 -8.91 -18.14 -26.33
CA ALA A 163 -9.11 -19.52 -26.74
C ALA A 163 -8.62 -19.73 -28.17
N ALA A 164 -7.93 -20.83 -28.38
CA ALA A 164 -7.53 -21.34 -29.68
C ALA A 164 -8.18 -22.70 -29.95
N LYS A 165 -8.27 -23.08 -31.22
CA LYS A 165 -8.80 -24.39 -31.64
C LYS A 165 -7.95 -25.52 -31.04
N GLY A 166 -8.59 -26.52 -30.46
CA GLY A 166 -7.93 -27.74 -29.99
C GLY A 166 -7.71 -28.77 -31.11
N SER A 167 -7.18 -29.93 -30.76
CA SER A 167 -6.98 -31.06 -31.68
C SER A 167 -8.29 -31.67 -32.21
N ARG A 168 -9.42 -31.36 -31.55
CA ARG A 168 -10.76 -31.84 -31.89
C ARG A 168 -11.78 -30.69 -31.90
N PRO A 169 -12.90 -30.82 -32.64
CA PRO A 169 -13.95 -29.79 -32.68
C PRO A 169 -14.56 -29.47 -31.30
N ASP A 170 -14.56 -30.43 -30.37
CA ASP A 170 -15.08 -30.29 -29.00
C ASP A 170 -14.03 -29.80 -27.99
N ALA A 171 -12.81 -29.52 -28.43
CA ALA A 171 -11.67 -29.16 -27.60
C ALA A 171 -11.15 -27.74 -27.87
N VAL A 172 -10.53 -27.12 -26.86
CA VAL A 172 -9.87 -25.81 -26.95
C VAL A 172 -8.53 -25.82 -26.24
N ILE A 173 -7.60 -25.03 -26.76
CA ILE A 173 -6.37 -24.66 -26.09
C ILE A 173 -6.57 -23.26 -25.51
N VAL A 174 -6.31 -23.07 -24.22
CA VAL A 174 -6.38 -21.74 -23.59
C VAL A 174 -4.98 -21.15 -23.54
N VAL A 175 -4.79 -19.98 -24.12
CA VAL A 175 -3.53 -19.24 -24.12
C VAL A 175 -3.65 -18.06 -23.18
N VAL A 176 -2.87 -18.08 -22.09
CA VAL A 176 -2.76 -17.00 -21.11
C VAL A 176 -1.54 -16.16 -21.48
N ILE A 177 -1.78 -14.93 -21.90
CA ILE A 177 -0.78 -13.99 -22.41
C ILE A 177 -0.58 -12.91 -21.35
N THR A 178 0.62 -12.84 -20.78
CA THR A 178 1.02 -11.83 -19.80
C THR A 178 2.24 -11.09 -20.29
N LYS A 179 2.21 -9.76 -20.25
CA LYS A 179 3.39 -8.91 -20.40
C LYS A 179 3.71 -8.25 -19.08
N ASP A 180 4.95 -8.36 -18.63
CA ASP A 180 5.38 -7.81 -17.36
C ASP A 180 5.41 -6.26 -17.40
N LEU A 181 5.39 -5.65 -16.21
CA LEU A 181 5.50 -4.20 -16.00
C LEU A 181 6.86 -3.89 -15.38
N TRP A 182 7.41 -2.71 -15.67
CA TRP A 182 8.63 -2.23 -15.02
C TRP A 182 8.47 -2.23 -13.49
N SER A 183 9.26 -3.08 -12.85
CA SER A 183 9.06 -3.52 -11.47
C SER A 183 9.97 -2.82 -10.46
N LEU A 184 11.16 -2.36 -10.90
CA LEU A 184 12.11 -1.60 -10.08
C LEU A 184 11.65 -0.14 -9.90
N ARG A 185 11.58 0.32 -8.65
CA ARG A 185 11.08 1.65 -8.28
C ARG A 185 11.93 2.27 -7.19
N LEU A 186 12.11 3.58 -7.23
CA LEU A 186 12.69 4.35 -6.13
C LEU A 186 11.60 5.26 -5.55
N ASN A 187 11.16 4.98 -4.33
CA ASN A 187 10.30 5.89 -3.59
C ASN A 187 11.21 6.78 -2.73
N SER A 188 11.04 8.10 -2.78
CA SER A 188 11.81 9.03 -1.96
C SER A 188 10.91 10.12 -1.37
N GLN A 189 11.27 10.57 -0.17
CA GLN A 189 10.55 11.61 0.55
C GLN A 189 11.55 12.34 1.46
N PHE A 190 11.46 13.67 1.54
CA PHE A 190 12.23 14.43 2.51
C PHE A 190 11.37 15.51 3.17
N SER A 191 11.80 16.00 4.31
CA SER A 191 11.17 17.11 5.03
C SER A 191 12.23 18.10 5.52
N ILE A 192 11.92 19.38 5.36
CA ILE A 192 12.66 20.51 5.90
C ILE A 192 11.63 21.40 6.61
N GLY A 193 11.83 21.59 7.91
CA GLY A 193 10.96 22.36 8.80
C GLY A 193 11.76 23.43 9.53
N GLY A 194 11.24 24.65 9.61
CA GLY A 194 11.88 25.75 10.37
C GLY A 194 13.30 26.14 9.92
N GLY A 195 13.67 25.88 8.66
CA GLY A 195 15.03 26.08 8.15
C GLY A 195 16.02 24.96 8.50
N THR A 196 15.55 23.89 9.14
CA THR A 196 16.34 22.71 9.53
C THR A 196 15.88 21.47 8.76
N PHE A 197 16.82 20.58 8.44
CA PHE A 197 16.51 19.27 7.87
C PHE A 197 15.83 18.38 8.94
N ASP A 198 14.71 17.75 8.59
CA ASP A 198 14.02 16.83 9.51
C ASP A 198 14.37 15.38 9.20
N TYR A 199 14.16 14.96 7.95
CA TYR A 199 14.50 13.62 7.49
C TYR A 199 14.59 13.48 5.96
N LEU A 200 15.25 12.40 5.52
CA LEU A 200 15.27 11.85 4.17
C LEU A 200 14.93 10.36 4.25
N SER A 201 13.94 9.93 3.48
CA SER A 201 13.55 8.54 3.28
C SER A 201 13.85 8.13 1.85
N LEU A 202 14.57 7.03 1.67
CA LEU A 202 14.85 6.39 0.39
C LEU A 202 14.42 4.93 0.48
N MET A 203 13.57 4.49 -0.45
CA MET A 203 13.05 3.13 -0.47
C MET A 203 13.06 2.53 -1.89
N PRO A 204 14.25 2.08 -2.37
CA PRO A 204 14.36 1.21 -3.53
C PRO A 204 13.48 -0.03 -3.36
N THR A 205 12.73 -0.40 -4.39
CA THR A 205 11.71 -1.45 -4.33
C THR A 205 11.66 -2.24 -5.63
N GLU A 206 11.76 -3.55 -5.54
CA GLU A 206 11.53 -4.49 -6.63
C GLU A 206 10.16 -5.16 -6.43
N GLN A 207 9.20 -4.90 -7.32
CA GLN A 207 7.81 -5.38 -7.21
C GLN A 207 7.60 -6.83 -7.67
N ASN A 208 8.51 -7.38 -8.48
CA ASN A 208 8.48 -8.74 -9.00
C ASN A 208 9.76 -9.51 -8.61
N PHE A 209 10.13 -9.45 -7.33
CA PHE A 209 11.35 -10.04 -6.82
C PHE A 209 11.47 -11.51 -7.22
N LEU A 210 12.58 -11.85 -7.90
CA LEU A 210 12.89 -13.17 -8.46
C LEU A 210 11.83 -13.76 -9.43
N GLY A 211 10.94 -12.91 -9.98
CA GLY A 211 9.83 -13.30 -10.84
C GLY A 211 8.65 -13.94 -10.09
N LEU A 212 8.50 -13.70 -8.77
CA LEU A 212 7.54 -14.41 -7.90
C LEU A 212 6.23 -13.65 -7.63
N ALA A 213 6.05 -12.46 -8.22
CA ALA A 213 5.05 -11.46 -7.81
C ALA A 213 5.13 -11.16 -6.29
N GLN A 214 6.35 -10.96 -5.80
CA GLN A 214 6.67 -10.61 -4.42
C GLN A 214 7.40 -9.27 -4.42
N ARG A 215 7.14 -8.42 -3.42
CA ARG A 215 7.78 -7.11 -3.30
C ARG A 215 8.89 -7.18 -2.26
N LEU A 216 10.11 -6.80 -2.65
CA LEU A 216 11.21 -6.51 -1.73
C LEU A 216 11.53 -5.02 -1.79
N SER A 217 11.47 -4.34 -0.65
CA SER A 217 11.91 -2.96 -0.50
C SER A 217 13.11 -2.91 0.43
N LEU A 218 14.17 -2.20 0.03
CA LEU A 218 15.21 -1.76 0.95
C LEU A 218 14.75 -0.42 1.56
N TYR A 219 14.93 -0.25 2.86
CA TYR A 219 14.51 0.94 3.58
C TYR A 219 15.73 1.66 4.13
N THR A 220 15.84 2.94 3.80
CA THR A 220 16.83 3.87 4.35
C THR A 220 16.08 5.12 4.84
N TYR A 221 16.28 5.48 6.10
CA TYR A 221 15.69 6.68 6.67
C TYR A 221 16.72 7.40 7.53
N ILE A 222 17.01 8.64 7.18
CA ILE A 222 18.00 9.50 7.83
C ILE A 222 17.23 10.63 8.49
N ASP A 223 17.30 10.76 9.81
CA ASP A 223 16.90 11.97 10.52
C ASP A 223 18.12 12.69 11.11
N ARG A 224 17.91 13.59 12.06
CA ARG A 224 18.95 14.47 12.61
C ARG A 224 19.99 13.73 13.45
N ASP A 225 19.56 12.74 14.22
CA ASP A 225 20.41 12.01 15.16
C ASP A 225 20.49 10.51 14.83
N THR A 226 19.62 10.00 13.93
CA THR A 226 19.52 8.58 13.64
C THR A 226 19.58 8.26 12.14
N TYR A 227 20.24 7.15 11.83
CA TYR A 227 20.21 6.50 10.54
C TYR A 227 19.58 5.12 10.70
N SER A 228 18.45 4.89 10.05
CA SER A 228 17.73 3.62 10.07
C SER A 228 17.88 2.91 8.73
N VAL A 229 18.26 1.62 8.78
CA VAL A 229 18.34 0.73 7.61
C VAL A 229 17.58 -0.55 7.85
N GLY A 230 16.91 -1.04 6.82
CA GLY A 230 16.13 -2.25 6.92
C GLY A 230 15.62 -2.74 5.59
N GLN A 231 14.68 -3.67 5.68
CA GLN A 231 13.98 -4.20 4.53
C GLN A 231 12.49 -4.42 4.84
N ILE A 232 11.68 -4.48 3.79
CA ILE A 232 10.26 -4.83 3.85
C ILE A 232 10.00 -5.85 2.74
N TYR A 233 9.62 -7.07 3.12
CA TYR A 233 9.33 -8.15 2.21
C TYR A 233 7.85 -8.51 2.26
N THR A 234 7.20 -8.56 1.10
CA THR A 234 5.76 -8.77 0.95
C THR A 234 5.47 -9.92 0.01
N ILE A 235 4.71 -10.90 0.49
CA ILE A 235 4.33 -12.12 -0.22
C ILE A 235 2.79 -12.14 -0.38
N PRO A 236 2.23 -11.77 -1.55
CA PRO A 236 0.78 -11.72 -1.77
C PRO A 236 0.06 -13.08 -1.79
N ARG A 237 0.83 -14.18 -1.86
CA ARG A 237 0.38 -15.57 -2.00
C ARG A 237 1.29 -16.52 -1.22
N LEU A 238 1.24 -16.46 0.11
CA LEU A 238 2.03 -17.30 0.99
C LEU A 238 1.65 -18.78 0.78
N PHE A 239 2.65 -19.61 0.51
CA PHE A 239 2.49 -21.03 0.12
C PHE A 239 1.51 -21.27 -1.04
N GLY A 240 1.38 -20.30 -1.96
CA GLY A 240 0.44 -20.37 -3.09
C GLY A 240 -1.05 -20.17 -2.71
N SER A 241 -1.35 -19.98 -1.43
CA SER A 241 -2.72 -19.73 -0.95
C SER A 241 -3.14 -18.27 -1.14
N ARG A 242 -4.41 -17.95 -0.83
CA ARG A 242 -4.89 -16.55 -0.79
C ARG A 242 -4.46 -15.78 0.48
N LEU A 243 -3.75 -16.43 1.41
CA LEU A 243 -3.10 -15.76 2.54
C LEU A 243 -1.91 -14.94 2.02
N ALA A 244 -1.82 -13.69 2.43
CA ALA A 244 -0.68 -12.81 2.18
C ALA A 244 0.11 -12.58 3.46
N ALA A 245 1.39 -12.27 3.31
CA ALA A 245 2.31 -11.97 4.40
C ALA A 245 3.12 -10.70 4.10
N GLN A 246 3.49 -9.97 5.15
CA GLN A 246 4.54 -8.97 5.13
C GLN A 246 5.42 -9.17 6.36
N GLU A 247 6.71 -9.09 6.16
CA GLU A 247 7.68 -8.94 7.24
C GLU A 247 8.53 -7.71 6.96
N SER A 248 9.05 -7.11 8.01
CA SER A 248 9.96 -5.98 7.93
C SER A 248 10.82 -5.91 9.18
N LEU A 249 12.08 -5.56 8.99
CA LEU A 249 13.06 -5.42 10.05
C LEU A 249 13.99 -4.26 9.73
N HIS A 250 14.17 -3.37 10.70
CA HIS A 250 14.92 -2.13 10.59
C HIS A 250 15.80 -1.95 11.83
N LEU A 251 17.10 -1.72 11.61
CA LEU A 251 18.06 -1.33 12.62
C LEU A 251 18.11 0.20 12.68
N ARG A 252 18.20 0.77 13.89
CA ARG A 252 18.37 2.20 14.12
C ARG A 252 19.78 2.43 14.70
N ILE A 253 20.56 3.28 14.04
CA ILE A 253 21.96 3.57 14.38
C ILE A 253 22.04 5.04 14.77
N ASN A 254 22.72 5.35 15.87
CA ASN A 254 22.97 6.73 16.28
C ASN A 254 24.05 7.35 15.38
N HIS A 255 23.76 8.49 14.75
CA HIS A 255 24.69 9.15 13.83
C HIS A 255 25.95 9.69 14.54
N HIS A 256 25.85 10.13 15.79
CA HIS A 256 26.98 10.73 16.52
C HIS A 256 27.89 9.66 17.13
N LYS A 257 27.31 8.62 17.73
CA LYS A 257 28.08 7.51 18.34
C LYS A 257 28.50 6.44 17.34
N GLN A 258 27.82 6.33 16.18
CA GLN A 258 27.96 5.23 15.21
C GLN A 258 27.63 3.83 15.81
N GLU A 259 26.79 3.80 16.84
CA GLU A 259 26.37 2.61 17.57
C GLU A 259 24.88 2.28 17.33
N PRO A 260 24.48 0.99 17.31
CA PRO A 260 23.06 0.62 17.25
C PRO A 260 22.30 1.08 18.50
N GLU A 261 21.27 1.89 18.31
CA GLU A 261 20.39 2.41 19.39
C GLU A 261 19.01 1.74 19.38
N GLY A 262 18.95 0.52 18.83
CA GLY A 262 17.74 -0.32 18.76
C GLY A 262 17.29 -0.59 17.33
N GLY A 263 15.98 -0.73 17.16
CA GLY A 263 15.38 -1.13 15.89
C GLY A 263 13.87 -1.34 16.01
N PHE A 264 13.23 -1.47 14.87
CA PHE A 264 11.78 -1.67 14.77
C PHE A 264 11.47 -2.67 13.66
N GLY A 265 10.31 -3.31 13.75
CA GLY A 265 9.94 -4.35 12.81
C GLY A 265 8.51 -4.79 12.98
N SER A 266 8.02 -5.55 12.00
CA SER A 266 6.68 -6.11 12.02
C SER A 266 6.58 -7.39 11.23
N VAL A 267 5.69 -8.28 11.67
CA VAL A 267 5.22 -9.43 10.90
C VAL A 267 3.70 -9.34 10.85
N ALA A 268 3.14 -9.45 9.66
CA ALA A 268 1.72 -9.37 9.39
C ALA A 268 1.30 -10.50 8.44
N LEU A 269 0.17 -11.13 8.73
CA LEU A 269 -0.52 -12.07 7.86
C LEU A 269 -1.93 -11.54 7.60
N TRP A 270 -2.43 -11.61 6.37
CA TRP A 270 -3.82 -11.24 6.08
C TRP A 270 -4.44 -12.07 4.97
N TYR A 271 -5.72 -12.35 5.13
CA TYR A 271 -6.56 -12.99 4.13
C TYR A 271 -7.56 -11.94 3.61
N PRO A 272 -7.35 -11.40 2.40
CA PRO A 272 -8.20 -10.33 1.87
C PRO A 272 -9.56 -10.87 1.41
N LEU A 273 -10.56 -9.97 1.31
CA LEU A 273 -11.83 -10.23 0.64
C LEU A 273 -11.62 -10.24 -0.89
N TYR A 274 -10.95 -11.28 -1.40
CA TYR A 274 -10.45 -11.36 -2.78
C TYR A 274 -11.55 -11.49 -3.86
N SER A 275 -12.76 -11.89 -3.50
CA SER A 275 -13.93 -11.92 -4.38
C SER A 275 -15.11 -11.20 -3.72
N LEU A 276 -16.06 -10.74 -4.53
CA LEU A 276 -17.31 -10.13 -4.02
C LEU A 276 -18.07 -11.09 -3.10
N ARG A 277 -17.94 -12.41 -3.32
CA ARG A 277 -18.59 -13.46 -2.52
C ARG A 277 -17.73 -14.00 -1.37
N THR A 278 -16.48 -13.57 -1.20
CA THR A 278 -15.63 -13.99 -0.08
C THR A 278 -16.30 -13.55 1.24
N PRO A 279 -16.71 -14.47 2.13
CA PRO A 279 -17.55 -14.12 3.27
C PRO A 279 -16.74 -13.59 4.46
N TRP A 280 -15.48 -14.00 4.57
CA TRP A 280 -14.58 -13.71 5.68
C TRP A 280 -13.23 -13.22 5.16
N GLY A 281 -12.69 -12.20 5.82
CA GLY A 281 -11.29 -11.82 5.75
C GLY A 281 -10.72 -11.66 7.15
N PHE A 282 -9.39 -11.66 7.28
CA PHE A 282 -8.73 -11.38 8.55
C PHE A 282 -7.36 -10.73 8.33
N SER A 283 -6.85 -10.05 9.35
CA SER A 283 -5.45 -9.69 9.50
C SER A 283 -4.99 -10.06 10.91
N ALA A 284 -3.75 -10.51 11.03
CA ALA A 284 -3.08 -10.81 12.28
C ALA A 284 -1.65 -10.29 12.20
N GLY A 285 -1.09 -9.81 13.30
CA GLY A 285 0.31 -9.42 13.28
C GLY A 285 0.86 -8.96 14.62
N ALA A 286 2.17 -8.76 14.61
CA ALA A 286 2.94 -8.20 15.70
C ALA A 286 3.91 -7.15 15.15
N LYS A 287 4.21 -6.15 15.97
CA LYS A 287 5.28 -5.19 15.70
C LYS A 287 6.00 -4.82 16.98
N PHE A 288 7.27 -4.51 16.84
CA PHE A 288 8.09 -3.96 17.91
C PHE A 288 8.75 -2.66 17.45
N ASP A 289 9.06 -1.80 18.42
CA ASP A 289 9.84 -0.58 18.24
C ASP A 289 10.62 -0.35 19.54
N ILE A 290 11.92 -0.60 19.47
CA ILE A 290 12.87 -0.55 20.57
C ILE A 290 13.89 0.53 20.26
N GLY A 291 14.22 1.36 21.24
CA GLY A 291 15.28 2.35 21.14
C GLY A 291 14.88 3.73 21.62
N THR A 292 15.74 4.71 21.35
CA THR A 292 15.65 6.05 21.91
C THR A 292 14.69 6.94 21.12
N VAL A 293 13.71 7.54 21.80
CA VAL A 293 12.77 8.49 21.20
C VAL A 293 13.26 9.91 21.43
N ARG A 294 13.34 10.69 20.34
CA ARG A 294 13.76 12.09 20.32
C ARG A 294 12.60 12.96 19.84
N THR A 295 12.40 14.10 20.50
CA THR A 295 11.53 15.17 20.00
C THR A 295 12.34 16.44 19.88
N TYR A 296 12.24 17.15 18.76
CA TYR A 296 13.00 18.37 18.50
C TYR A 296 12.12 19.62 18.65
N ALA A 297 12.74 20.76 18.95
CA ALA A 297 12.12 22.08 18.90
C ALA A 297 13.12 23.07 18.30
N GLY A 298 12.85 23.57 17.09
CA GLY A 298 13.87 24.30 16.33
C GLY A 298 15.02 23.36 15.95
N GLY A 299 16.26 23.78 16.17
CA GLY A 299 17.47 22.98 15.88
C GLY A 299 17.93 22.02 16.99
N SER A 300 17.37 22.10 18.21
CA SER A 300 17.79 21.28 19.34
C SER A 300 16.75 20.22 19.71
N LEU A 301 17.11 19.29 20.59
CA LEU A 301 16.13 18.53 21.34
C LEU A 301 15.15 19.50 22.04
N ARG A 302 13.88 19.13 22.08
CA ARG A 302 12.86 19.81 22.84
C ARG A 302 13.21 19.67 24.31
N LYS A 303 13.16 20.76 25.08
CA LYS A 303 13.36 20.69 26.52
C LYS A 303 12.05 20.54 27.29
N PHE A 304 12.12 19.82 28.40
CA PHE A 304 11.11 19.79 29.44
C PHE A 304 11.57 20.67 30.59
N CYS A 305 10.82 21.72 30.90
CA CYS A 305 11.03 22.57 32.05
C CYS A 305 9.77 22.41 32.94
N PRO A 306 9.87 21.74 34.10
CA PRO A 306 8.69 21.34 34.88
C PRO A 306 8.07 22.46 35.72
N GLU A 307 8.73 23.61 35.83
CA GLU A 307 8.32 24.70 36.72
C GLU A 307 8.22 26.05 35.97
N PRO A 308 7.27 26.96 36.29
CA PRO A 308 7.09 28.21 35.55
C PRO A 308 8.12 29.32 35.89
N ALA A 309 9.04 29.07 36.83
CA ALA A 309 9.74 30.11 37.57
C ALA A 309 11.22 30.30 37.19
N GLY A 310 11.47 30.78 35.97
CA GLY A 310 12.67 31.56 35.61
C GLY A 310 14.04 30.87 35.59
N ASP A 311 14.21 29.70 36.21
CA ASP A 311 15.49 28.98 36.25
C ASP A 311 15.57 27.95 35.12
N SER A 312 16.42 28.23 34.13
CA SER A 312 16.66 27.35 32.98
C SER A 312 17.59 26.17 33.30
N SER A 313 18.18 26.10 34.49
CA SER A 313 19.06 25.01 34.91
C SER A 313 18.33 23.70 35.20
N ALA A 314 17.03 23.75 35.51
CA ALA A 314 16.18 22.58 35.76
C ALA A 314 15.60 21.92 34.48
N CYS A 315 15.91 22.46 33.30
CA CYS A 315 15.35 21.96 32.04
C CYS A 315 16.11 20.74 31.49
N MET A 316 15.41 19.60 31.36
CA MET A 316 15.94 18.35 30.78
C MET A 316 15.64 18.24 29.28
N ASP A 317 16.39 17.44 28.54
CA ASP A 317 16.05 17.11 27.15
C ASP A 317 14.91 16.07 27.10
N TRP A 318 13.97 16.23 26.17
CA TRP A 318 12.81 15.35 25.95
C TRP A 318 13.27 14.12 25.16
N LEU A 319 13.99 13.25 25.87
CA LEU A 319 14.72 12.07 25.39
C LEU A 319 14.45 10.89 26.33
N TRP A 320 14.05 9.73 25.80
CA TRP A 320 13.83 8.54 26.62
C TRP A 320 13.99 7.24 25.82
N GLU A 321 14.34 6.16 26.50
CA GLU A 321 14.27 4.82 25.93
C GLU A 321 12.83 4.33 25.86
N LYS A 322 12.51 3.59 24.80
CA LYS A 322 11.20 2.98 24.61
C LYS A 322 11.39 1.54 24.17
N ARG A 323 10.66 0.62 24.81
CA ARG A 323 10.49 -0.77 24.41
C ARG A 323 9.00 -1.00 24.18
N ALA A 324 8.57 -0.87 22.93
CA ALA A 324 7.19 -1.05 22.54
C ALA A 324 6.99 -2.36 21.80
N PHE A 325 6.00 -3.15 22.23
CA PHE A 325 5.48 -4.31 21.52
C PHE A 325 3.98 -4.17 21.32
N SER A 326 3.47 -4.51 20.15
CA SER A 326 2.03 -4.48 19.88
C SER A 326 1.61 -5.60 18.95
N THR A 327 0.53 -6.29 19.30
CA THR A 327 -0.12 -7.29 18.45
C THR A 327 -1.51 -6.83 18.06
N TRP A 328 -1.99 -7.32 16.93
CA TRP A 328 -3.36 -7.15 16.50
C TRP A 328 -3.90 -8.44 15.88
N LEU A 329 -5.20 -8.66 16.06
CA LEU A 329 -5.99 -9.61 15.29
C LEU A 329 -7.29 -8.90 14.94
N GLU A 330 -7.62 -8.87 13.66
CA GLU A 330 -8.82 -8.21 13.13
C GLU A 330 -9.48 -9.19 12.15
N ALA A 331 -10.77 -9.44 12.29
CA ALA A 331 -11.56 -10.24 11.36
C ALA A 331 -12.71 -9.39 10.81
N VAL A 332 -13.02 -9.60 9.53
CA VAL A 332 -14.09 -8.90 8.83
C VAL A 332 -15.05 -9.90 8.22
N ARG A 333 -16.32 -9.79 8.59
CA ARG A 333 -17.43 -10.50 7.95
C ARG A 333 -18.05 -9.60 6.89
N SER A 334 -18.15 -10.09 5.67
CA SER A 334 -18.76 -9.38 4.54
C SER A 334 -20.10 -10.02 4.16
N TRP A 335 -21.10 -9.19 3.87
CA TRP A 335 -22.38 -9.59 3.31
C TRP A 335 -22.75 -8.71 2.12
N GLY A 336 -23.50 -9.28 1.19
CA GLY A 336 -23.99 -8.60 -0.01
C GLY A 336 -22.97 -8.57 -1.16
N VAL A 337 -23.50 -8.32 -2.37
CA VAL A 337 -22.71 -8.24 -3.61
C VAL A 337 -22.76 -6.80 -4.16
N THR A 338 -23.96 -6.25 -4.35
CA THR A 338 -24.17 -4.87 -4.84
C THR A 338 -24.06 -3.84 -3.71
N ASN A 339 -24.78 -4.08 -2.61
CA ASN A 339 -24.68 -3.29 -1.38
C ASN A 339 -23.88 -4.12 -0.38
N LYS A 340 -22.66 -3.68 -0.03
CA LYS A 340 -21.81 -4.40 0.91
C LYS A 340 -21.94 -3.86 2.33
N LEU A 341 -22.25 -4.76 3.26
CA LEU A 341 -22.06 -4.54 4.70
C LEU A 341 -20.82 -5.31 5.13
N ASN A 342 -19.87 -4.60 5.75
CA ASN A 342 -18.68 -5.20 6.35
C ASN A 342 -18.70 -4.91 7.85
N LEU A 343 -18.75 -5.96 8.67
CA LEU A 343 -18.61 -5.84 10.12
C LEU A 343 -17.20 -6.33 10.50
N LEU A 344 -16.41 -5.42 11.08
CA LEU A 344 -15.05 -5.68 11.51
C LEU A 344 -14.97 -5.71 13.04
N PHE A 345 -14.29 -6.70 13.57
CA PHE A 345 -14.02 -6.87 15.00
C PHE A 345 -12.58 -7.30 15.19
N GLY A 346 -11.98 -6.94 16.33
CA GLY A 346 -10.59 -7.27 16.58
C GLY A 346 -10.10 -6.82 17.95
N TYR A 347 -8.91 -7.28 18.31
CA TYR A 347 -8.18 -6.81 19.48
C TYR A 347 -6.86 -6.19 19.07
N ARG A 348 -6.35 -5.30 19.91
CA ARG A 348 -4.98 -4.77 19.82
C ARG A 348 -4.38 -4.72 21.21
N ILE A 349 -3.32 -5.49 21.42
CA ILE A 349 -2.55 -5.48 22.66
C ILE A 349 -1.35 -4.55 22.45
N LYS A 350 -0.99 -3.80 23.49
CA LYS A 350 0.22 -2.97 23.53
C LYS A 350 0.90 -3.17 24.87
N VAL A 351 2.18 -3.48 24.84
CA VAL A 351 3.09 -3.42 25.99
C VAL A 351 4.06 -2.29 25.69
N LEU A 352 4.20 -1.37 26.64
CA LEU A 352 5.03 -0.18 26.54
C LEU A 352 5.85 -0.11 27.82
N ASP A 353 7.15 -0.18 27.66
CA ASP A 353 8.14 0.06 28.71
C ASP A 353 9.01 1.26 28.31
N TYR A 354 9.38 2.06 29.30
CA TYR A 354 10.02 3.36 29.12
C TYR A 354 11.17 3.51 30.12
N GLY A 355 12.37 3.77 29.61
CA GLY A 355 13.59 3.94 30.40
C GLY A 355 14.18 5.34 30.24
N LEU A 356 15.09 5.69 31.15
CA LEU A 356 15.95 6.86 30.98
C LEU A 356 17.08 6.54 29.99
N PRO A 357 17.56 7.53 29.23
CA PRO A 357 18.69 7.34 28.31
C PRO A 357 20.00 7.07 29.06
N ASP A 358 20.93 6.36 28.41
CA ASP A 358 22.26 6.04 28.95
C ASP A 358 22.94 7.24 29.65
N GLY A 359 23.30 7.04 30.93
CA GLY A 359 23.96 8.06 31.76
C GLY A 359 23.03 8.85 32.69
N ALA A 360 21.71 8.71 32.57
CA ALA A 360 20.74 9.26 33.52
C ALA A 360 20.36 8.22 34.59
N GLU A 361 21.06 8.23 35.73
CA GLU A 361 20.88 7.24 36.82
C GLU A 361 19.48 7.28 37.47
N SER A 362 18.84 8.44 37.51
CA SER A 362 17.48 8.62 38.02
C SER A 362 16.82 9.84 37.40
N LEU A 363 15.49 9.93 37.51
CA LEU A 363 14.82 11.22 37.36
C LEU A 363 15.28 12.13 38.51
N PRO A 364 15.41 13.46 38.29
CA PRO A 364 15.76 14.38 39.36
C PRO A 364 14.82 14.23 40.56
N PRO A 365 15.31 14.30 41.81
CA PRO A 365 14.48 14.11 43.01
C PRO A 365 13.31 15.11 43.18
N TRP A 366 13.26 16.16 42.36
CA TRP A 366 12.15 17.13 42.32
C TRP A 366 11.04 16.76 41.31
N LEU A 367 11.21 15.72 40.50
CA LEU A 367 10.24 15.28 39.47
C LEU A 367 9.41 14.05 39.90
N VAL A 368 9.87 13.33 40.93
CA VAL A 368 9.29 12.08 41.47
C VAL A 368 8.54 12.38 42.76
#